data_AF-A0A7C3XRA3-F1
#
_entry.id   AF-A0A7C3XRA3-F1
#
_cell.length_a   1.000
_cell.length_b   1.000
_cell.length_c   1.000
_cell.angle_alpha   90.00
_cell.angle_beta   90.00
_cell.angle_gamma   90.00
#
_symmetry.space_group_name_H-M   'P 1'
#
loop_
_entity.id
_entity.type
_entity.pdbx_description
1 polymer ?
#
loop_
_entity_poly.entity_id
_entity_poly.type
_entity_poly.pdbx_seq_one_letter_code
_entity_poly.pdbx_strand_id
1 'polypeptide(L)' 'RTLQKRIPLGRAGNREDLFGIVVFLASDASDFINGAIIPVDGGAIACDGFPEVE' A
#
# COMPACT_ATOMS: atom_id res chain seq x y z
N ARG A 1 12.88 -16.78 -3.32
CA ARG A 1 12.47 -15.62 -2.47
C ARG A 1 10.96 -15.44 -2.64
N THR A 2 10.18 -15.65 -1.59
CA THR A 2 8.71 -15.49 -1.65
C THR A 2 8.33 -14.01 -1.56
N LEU A 3 7.36 -13.57 -2.37
CA LEU A 3 6.85 -12.18 -2.36
C LEU A 3 6.46 -11.69 -0.95
N GLN A 4 5.99 -12.62 -0.11
CA GLN A 4 5.59 -12.38 1.27
C GLN A 4 6.71 -11.79 2.14
N LYS A 5 7.98 -12.10 1.89
CA LYS A 5 9.11 -11.54 2.67
C LYS A 5 9.42 -10.07 2.34
N ARG A 6 8.86 -9.53 1.25
CA ARG A 6 9.12 -8.15 0.78
C ARG A 6 7.95 -7.20 1.03
N ILE A 7 6.78 -7.74 1.35
CA ILE A 7 5.57 -6.97 1.65
C ILE A 7 5.36 -7.10 3.15
N PRO A 8 5.50 -6.03 3.95
CA PRO A 8 5.25 -6.08 5.40
C PRO A 8 3.90 -6.69 5.79
N LEU A 9 2.86 -6.47 4.96
CA LEU A 9 1.55 -7.08 5.15
C LEU A 9 1.52 -8.63 4.96
N GLY A 10 2.62 -9.23 4.49
CA GLY A 10 2.80 -10.68 4.39
C GLY A 10 2.00 -11.35 3.27
N ARG A 11 1.33 -10.59 2.40
CA ARG A 11 0.55 -11.11 1.26
C ARG A 11 0.60 -10.16 0.07
N ALA A 12 0.32 -10.70 -1.11
CA ALA A 12 0.03 -9.87 -2.27
C ALA A 12 -1.29 -9.12 -2.06
N GLY A 13 -1.37 -7.92 -2.65
CA GLY A 13 -2.63 -7.18 -2.75
C GLY A 13 -3.61 -7.87 -3.69
N ASN A 14 -4.90 -7.63 -3.47
CA ASN A 14 -5.99 -8.01 -4.36
C ASN A 14 -6.78 -6.75 -4.79
N ARG A 15 -7.90 -6.94 -5.49
CA ARG A 15 -8.68 -5.79 -6.00
C ARG A 15 -9.39 -5.05 -4.87
N GLU A 16 -9.79 -5.79 -3.85
CA GLU A 16 -10.57 -5.31 -2.72
C GLU A 16 -9.76 -4.33 -1.85
N ASP A 17 -8.43 -4.49 -1.80
CA ASP A 17 -7.51 -3.58 -1.11
C ASP A 17 -7.53 -2.14 -1.66
N LEU A 18 -7.95 -1.94 -2.93
CA LEU A 18 -8.03 -0.63 -3.56
C LEU A 18 -9.35 0.10 -3.28
N PHE A 19 -10.41 -0.61 -2.89
CA PHE A 19 -11.75 -0.01 -2.83
C PHE A 19 -11.83 1.10 -1.78
N GLY A 20 -11.21 0.90 -0.62
CA GLY A 20 -11.22 1.89 0.46
C GLY A 20 -10.56 3.22 0.06
N ILE A 21 -9.38 3.15 -0.57
CA ILE A 21 -8.68 4.37 -0.99
C ILE A 21 -9.42 5.11 -2.11
N VAL A 22 -10.04 4.38 -3.03
CA VAL A 22 -10.82 4.98 -4.13
C VAL A 22 -12.05 5.70 -3.57
N VAL A 23 -12.77 5.07 -2.64
CA VAL A 23 -13.92 5.71 -1.98
C VAL A 23 -13.47 6.95 -1.20
N PHE A 24 -12.38 6.87 -0.45
CA PHE A 24 -11.83 8.01 0.29
C PHE A 24 -11.50 9.18 -0.65
N LEU A 25 -10.74 8.93 -1.71
CA LEU A 25 -10.34 9.95 -2.69
C LEU A 25 -11.49 10.49 -3.55
N ALA A 26 -12.59 9.75 -3.69
CA ALA A 26 -13.79 10.19 -4.37
C ALA A 26 -14.76 10.95 -3.45
N SER A 27 -14.49 11.00 -2.14
CA SER A 27 -15.37 11.59 -1.13
C SER A 27 -14.91 12.96 -0.68
N ASP A 28 -15.84 13.72 -0.09
CA ASP A 28 -15.58 15.02 0.55
C ASP A 28 -14.52 14.95 1.68
N ALA A 29 -14.24 13.75 2.21
CA ALA A 29 -13.19 13.56 3.22
C ALA A 29 -11.78 13.85 2.68
N SER A 30 -11.63 14.00 1.37
CA SER A 30 -10.37 14.30 0.68
C SER A 30 -10.37 15.66 -0.05
N ASP A 31 -11.30 16.56 0.29
CA ASP A 31 -11.54 17.84 -0.43
C ASP A 31 -10.32 18.76 -0.58
N PHE A 32 -9.34 18.64 0.32
CA PHE A 32 -8.09 19.40 0.27
C PHE A 32 -6.85 18.57 -0.11
N ILE A 33 -7.03 17.31 -0.52
CA ILE A 33 -5.95 16.42 -0.94
C ILE A 33 -5.85 16.43 -2.46
N ASN A 34 -4.77 17.03 -2.98
CA ASN A 34 -4.45 17.00 -4.40
C ASN A 34 -2.95 16.86 -4.63
N GLY A 35 -2.54 16.22 -5.74
CA GLY A 35 -1.13 16.03 -6.12
C GLY A 35 -0.35 15.03 -5.25
N ALA A 36 -0.99 14.34 -4.31
CA ALA A 36 -0.35 13.34 -3.47
C ALA A 36 -0.30 11.96 -4.13
N ILE A 37 0.78 11.22 -3.89
CA ILE A 37 0.89 9.79 -4.21
C ILE A 37 0.63 9.02 -2.91
N ILE A 38 -0.45 8.24 -2.87
CA ILE A 38 -0.80 7.41 -1.70
C ILE A 38 -0.51 5.94 -2.05
N PRO A 39 0.53 5.32 -1.47
CA PRO A 39 0.86 3.93 -1.71
C PRO A 39 -0.18 2.97 -1.13
N VAL A 40 -0.60 1.99 -1.92
CA VAL A 40 -1.54 0.94 -1.53
C VAL A 40 -0.92 -0.41 -1.90
N ASP A 41 0.18 -0.73 -1.23
CA ASP A 41 1.10 -1.79 -1.63
C ASP A 41 1.47 -2.76 -0.50
N GLY A 42 0.74 -2.68 0.62
CA GLY A 42 1.04 -3.47 1.82
C GLY A 42 2.38 -3.12 2.50
N GLY A 43 2.92 -1.93 2.24
CA GLY A 43 4.16 -1.41 2.82
C GLY A 43 5.42 -1.71 2.02
N ALA A 44 5.28 -2.18 0.77
CA ALA A 44 6.41 -2.65 -0.04
C ALA A 44 7.45 -1.55 -0.32
N ILE A 45 7.03 -0.30 -0.59
CA ILE A 45 7.98 0.80 -0.82
C ILE A 45 8.54 1.43 0.46
N ALA A 46 7.93 1.18 1.62
CA ALA A 46 8.41 1.67 2.91
C ALA A 46 9.52 0.77 3.50
N CYS A 47 9.55 -0.50 3.08
CA CYS A 47 10.64 -1.41 3.38
C CYS A 47 11.89 -1.01 2.57
N ASP A 48 13.02 -0.79 3.25
CA ASP A 48 14.32 -0.45 2.67
C ASP A 48 14.96 -1.58 1.82
N GLY A 49 14.27 -2.72 1.67
CA GLY A 49 14.61 -3.78 0.74
C GLY A 49 15.54 -4.85 1.29
N PHE A 50 15.97 -4.76 2.55
CA PHE A 50 16.73 -5.84 3.17
C PHE A 50 15.78 -6.82 3.87
N PRO A 51 15.66 -8.07 3.37
CA PRO A 51 15.06 -9.10 4.22
C PRO A 51 15.90 -9.23 5.48
N GLU A 52 15.26 -9.50 6.63
CA GLU A 52 15.98 -9.95 7.83
C GLU A 52 16.97 -11.03 7.40
N VAL A 53 18.25 -10.72 7.59
CA VAL A 53 19.34 -11.68 7.43
C VAL A 53 19.18 -12.63 8.61
N GLU A 54 18.87 -13.89 8.33
CA GLU A 54 18.98 -14.95 9.33
C GLU A 54 20.46 -15.13 9.70
#